data_AF-A0A0K2UDU9-F1
#
_entry.id   AF-A0A0K2UDU9-F1
#
_cell.length_a   1.000
_cell.length_b   1.000
_cell.length_c   1.000
_cell.angle_alpha   90.00
_cell.angle_beta   90.00
_cell.angle_gamma   90.00
#
_symmetry.space_group_name_H-M   'P 1'
#
loop_
_entity.id
_entity.type
_entity.pdbx_description
1 polymer ?
#
loop_
_entity_poly.entity_id
_entity_poly.type
_entity_poly.pdbx_seq_one_letter_code
_entity_poly.pdbx_strand_id
1 'polypeptide(L)'
;MTNKDKSYVEGQIKSKKVFVISKTYCPFATKAKDVLKKYDISPENIEILEIDGSEFCEEIQDYMKSLTGARTVPRVFIGGECIGGGSETES
;
A
#
# COMPACT_ATOMS: atom_id res chain seq x y z
N MET A 1 -13.14 -14.68 5.06
CA MET A 1 -13.28 -13.22 5.12
C MET A 1 -12.22 -12.72 6.08
N THR A 2 -11.07 -12.29 5.58
CA THR A 2 -10.06 -11.63 6.42
C THR A 2 -10.53 -10.19 6.64
N ASN A 3 -10.77 -9.81 7.88
CA ASN A 3 -11.03 -8.40 8.24
C ASN A 3 -9.77 -7.60 7.91
N LYS A 4 -9.92 -6.66 6.96
CA LYS A 4 -8.86 -5.77 6.49
C LYS A 4 -9.23 -4.35 6.89
N ASP A 5 -9.28 -4.12 8.20
CA ASP A 5 -9.53 -2.83 8.83
C ASP A 5 -8.22 -2.06 9.09
N LYS A 6 -8.30 -0.90 9.76
CA LYS A 6 -7.14 -0.10 10.14
C LYS A 6 -6.06 -0.89 10.91
N SER A 7 -6.46 -1.77 11.83
CA SER A 7 -5.52 -2.52 12.68
C SER A 7 -4.71 -3.51 11.85
N TYR A 8 -5.35 -4.15 10.87
CA TYR A 8 -4.66 -5.00 9.90
C TYR A 8 -3.61 -4.21 9.10
N VAL A 9 -3.99 -3.05 8.58
CA VAL A 9 -3.09 -2.16 7.81
C VAL A 9 -1.87 -1.75 8.64
N GLU A 10 -2.09 -1.31 9.88
CA GLU A 10 -1.00 -0.92 10.77
C GLU A 10 -0.05 -2.09 11.08
N GLY A 11 -0.60 -3.30 11.27
CA GLY A 11 0.19 -4.51 11.44
C GLY A 11 1.05 -4.86 10.22
N GLN A 12 0.52 -4.69 9.00
CA GLN A 12 1.29 -4.95 7.78
C GLN A 12 2.42 -3.93 7.60
N ILE A 13 2.16 -2.63 7.83
CA ILE A 13 3.19 -1.58 7.75
C ILE A 13 4.38 -1.90 8.67
N LYS A 14 4.12 -2.41 9.88
CA LYS A 14 5.16 -2.73 10.87
C LYS A 14 5.89 -4.04 10.59
N SER A 15 5.24 -5.02 9.95
CA SER A 15 5.76 -6.38 9.82
C SER A 15 6.39 -6.68 8.46
N LYS A 16 5.93 -6.02 7.39
CA LYS A 16 6.41 -6.24 6.03
C LYS A 16 7.54 -5.28 5.70
N LYS A 17 8.57 -5.77 4.99
CA LYS A 17 9.63 -4.90 4.46
C LYS A 17 9.07 -3.96 3.40
N VAL A 18 8.13 -4.44 2.59
CA VAL A 18 7.41 -3.66 1.58
C VAL A 18 5.92 -3.87 1.76
N PHE A 19 5.16 -2.78 1.92
CA PHE A 19 3.71 -2.84 1.98
C PHE A 19 3.11 -1.82 1.02
N VAL A 20 2.13 -2.24 0.22
CA VAL A 20 1.51 -1.41 -0.81
C VAL A 20 0.01 -1.38 -0.62
N ILE A 21 -0.55 -0.19 -0.45
CA ILE A 21 -1.99 0.02 -0.59
C ILE A 21 -2.29 0.39 -2.04
N SER A 22 -3.18 -0.37 -2.67
CA SER A 22 -3.46 -0.33 -4.11
C SER A 22 -4.97 -0.36 -4.38
N LYS A 23 -5.34 0.02 -5.61
CA LYS A 23 -6.64 -0.30 -6.19
C LYS A 23 -6.40 -0.96 -7.55
N THR A 24 -7.19 -1.99 -7.86
CA THR A 24 -6.99 -2.82 -9.06
C THR A 24 -7.01 -2.03 -10.37
N TYR A 25 -7.86 -1.00 -10.46
CA TYR A 25 -8.04 -0.16 -11.64
C TYR A 25 -7.08 1.04 -11.73
N CYS A 26 -6.27 1.32 -10.69
CA CYS A 26 -5.44 2.52 -10.65
C CYS A 26 -4.16 2.34 -11.49
N PRO A 27 -3.95 3.12 -12.56
CA PRO A 27 -2.76 2.98 -13.41
C PRO A 27 -1.46 3.29 -12.66
N PHE A 28 -1.49 4.24 -11.72
CA PHE A 28 -0.33 4.56 -10.88
C PHE A 28 0.04 3.41 -9.94
N ALA A 29 -0.95 2.68 -9.42
CA ALA A 29 -0.69 1.52 -8.59
C ALA A 29 -0.12 0.35 -9.41
N THR A 30 -0.57 0.17 -10.64
CA THR A 30 0.04 -0.79 -11.59
C THR A 30 1.51 -0.47 -11.83
N LYS A 31 1.86 0.80 -12.09
CA LYS A 31 3.26 1.20 -12.26
C LYS A 31 4.11 0.90 -11.02
N ALA A 32 3.65 1.25 -9.82
CA ALA A 32 4.37 0.95 -8.59
C ALA A 32 4.59 -0.57 -8.41
N LYS A 33 3.56 -1.38 -8.68
CA LYS A 33 3.66 -2.85 -8.66
C LYS A 33 4.68 -3.37 -9.68
N ASP A 34 4.73 -2.80 -10.88
CA ASP A 34 5.67 -3.20 -11.93
C ASP A 34 7.12 -2.80 -11.60
N VAL A 35 7.33 -1.67 -10.91
CA VAL A 35 8.65 -1.31 -10.37
C VAL A 35 9.08 -2.33 -9.31
N LEU A 36 8.20 -2.68 -8.36
CA LEU A 36 8.51 -3.64 -7.30
C LEU A 36 8.83 -5.04 -7.83
N LYS A 37 8.18 -5.49 -8.91
CA LYS A 37 8.48 -6.77 -9.58
C LYS A 37 9.89 -6.87 -10.15
N LYS A 38 10.59 -5.74 -10.36
CA LYS A 38 11.98 -5.74 -10.85
C LYS A 38 12.98 -6.11 -9.76
N TYR A 39 12.57 -6.09 -8.49
CA TYR A 39 13.40 -6.44 -7.35
C TYR A 39 13.08 -7.87 -6.89
N ASP A 40 14.10 -8.61 -6.49
CA ASP A 40 13.94 -9.95 -5.91
C ASP A 40 13.49 -9.83 -4.44
N ILE A 41 12.21 -9.51 -4.24
CA ILE A 41 11.58 -9.39 -2.93
C ILE A 41 10.81 -10.66 -2.65
N SER A 42 11.24 -11.42 -1.64
CA SER A 42 10.55 -12.64 -1.26
C SER A 42 9.08 -12.38 -0.86
N PRO A 43 8.15 -13.29 -1.16
CA PRO A 43 6.72 -13.12 -0.86
C PRO A 43 6.41 -12.86 0.63
N GLU A 44 7.23 -13.34 1.56
CA GLU A 44 7.07 -13.06 2.99
C GLU A 44 7.36 -11.59 3.34
N ASN A 45 8.16 -10.91 2.53
CA ASN A 45 8.64 -9.54 2.76
C ASN A 45 7.76 -8.47 2.10
N ILE A 46 6.89 -8.84 1.16
CA ILE A 46 5.99 -7.92 0.45
C ILE A 46 4.53 -8.28 0.66
N GLU A 47 3.67 -7.27 0.83
CA GLU A 47 2.22 -7.43 0.81
C GLU A 47 1.59 -6.30 -0.01
N ILE A 48 0.67 -6.65 -0.91
CA ILE A 48 -0.10 -5.70 -1.73
C ILE A 48 -1.57 -5.82 -1.33
N LEU A 49 -2.09 -4.78 -0.69
CA LEU A 49 -3.47 -4.68 -0.26
C LEU A 49 -4.30 -3.91 -1.29
N GLU A 50 -5.11 -4.65 -2.06
CA GLU A 50 -6.15 -4.06 -2.92
C GLU A 50 -7.36 -3.69 -2.07
N ILE A 51 -7.73 -2.40 -2.05
CA ILE A 51 -8.81 -1.87 -1.17
C ILE A 51 -10.11 -1.55 -1.91
N ASP A 52 -10.14 -1.59 -3.24
CA ASP A 52 -11.31 -1.18 -4.04
C ASP A 52 -12.56 -2.05 -3.83
N GLY A 53 -12.41 -3.28 -3.35
CA GLY A 53 -13.52 -4.17 -2.97
C GLY A 53 -13.77 -4.26 -1.46
N SER A 54 -13.08 -3.46 -0.64
CA SER A 54 -13.20 -3.51 0.82
C SER A 54 -14.29 -2.56 1.32
N GLU A 55 -15.13 -3.02 2.25
CA GLU A 55 -16.07 -2.14 2.97
C GLU A 55 -15.34 -1.07 3.82
N PHE A 56 -14.07 -1.31 4.16
CA PHE A 56 -13.20 -0.41 4.90
C PHE A 56 -12.37 0.54 4.01
N CYS A 57 -12.65 0.58 2.69
CA CYS A 57 -11.85 1.40 1.75
C CYS A 57 -11.70 2.85 2.21
N GLU A 58 -12.79 3.52 2.58
CA GLU A 58 -12.78 4.91 3.02
C GLU A 58 -11.97 5.10 4.31
N GLU A 59 -12.15 4.20 5.29
CA GLU A 59 -11.41 4.24 6.56
C GLU A 59 -9.91 4.08 6.34
N ILE A 60 -9.51 3.15 5.47
CA ILE A 60 -8.10 2.94 5.12
C ILE A 60 -7.54 4.19 4.43
N GLN A 61 -8.29 4.79 3.50
CA GLN A 61 -7.84 6.01 2.80
C GLN A 61 -7.71 7.21 3.76
N ASP A 62 -8.61 7.35 4.73
CA ASP A 62 -8.53 8.38 5.76
C ASP A 62 -7.36 8.15 6.71
N TYR A 63 -7.11 6.89 7.08
CA TYR A 63 -5.93 6.53 7.83
C TYR A 63 -4.65 6.86 7.05
N MET A 64 -4.59 6.58 5.75
CA MET A 64 -3.46 6.97 4.90
C MET A 64 -3.26 8.48 4.86
N LYS A 65 -4.34 9.27 4.83
CA LYS A 65 -4.23 10.73 4.93
C LYS A 65 -3.62 11.17 6.26
N SER A 66 -4.05 10.57 7.37
CA SER A 66 -3.49 10.89 8.69
C SER A 66 -2.02 10.50 8.83
N LEU A 67 -1.62 9.38 8.21
CA LEU A 67 -0.28 8.82 8.37
C LEU A 67 0.72 9.40 7.36
N THR A 68 0.29 9.67 6.14
CA THR A 68 1.17 9.98 4.99
C THR A 68 0.86 11.33 4.33
N GLY A 69 -0.19 12.02 4.79
CA GLY A 69 -0.65 13.29 4.21
C GLY A 69 -1.59 13.16 3.01
N ALA A 70 -1.80 11.95 2.44
CA ALA A 70 -2.63 11.75 1.26
C ALA A 70 -3.55 10.51 1.34
N ARG A 71 -4.74 10.61 0.73
CA ARG A 71 -5.73 9.51 0.58
C ARG A 71 -5.47 8.63 -0.65
N THR A 72 -4.61 9.07 -1.55
CA THR A 72 -4.50 8.52 -2.91
C THR A 72 -3.74 7.20 -2.91
N VAL A 73 -4.08 6.30 -3.82
CA VAL A 73 -3.29 5.10 -4.11
C VAL A 73 -2.39 5.34 -5.34
N PRO A 74 -1.21 4.69 -5.43
CA PRO A 74 -0.65 3.80 -4.41
C PRO A 74 -0.19 4.57 -3.16
N ARG A 75 -0.09 3.87 -2.04
CA ARG A 75 0.76 4.25 -0.90
C ARG A 75 1.77 3.13 -0.70
N VAL A 76 3.06 3.43 -0.86
CA VAL A 76 4.12 2.44 -0.73
C VAL A 76 4.89 2.69 0.56
N PHE A 77 5.09 1.63 1.33
CA PHE A 77 5.86 1.63 2.57
C PHE A 77 7.08 0.73 2.41
N ILE A 78 8.25 1.21 2.82
CA ILE A 78 9.49 0.44 2.89
C ILE A 78 10.04 0.56 4.31
N GLY A 79 10.23 -0.57 4.99
CA GLY A 79 10.73 -0.58 6.38
C GLY A 79 9.82 0.17 7.37
N GLY A 80 8.52 0.25 7.09
CA GLY A 80 7.53 0.98 7.90
C GLY A 80 7.38 2.47 7.57
N GLU A 81 8.23 3.03 6.72
CA GLU A 81 8.14 4.43 6.29
C GLU A 81 7.44 4.57 4.95
N CYS A 82 6.55 5.56 4.82
CA CYS A 82 5.89 5.83 3.54
C CYS A 82 6.84 6.59 2.61
N ILE A 83 7.16 5.99 1.47
CA ILE A 83 7.99 6.61 0.43
C ILE A 83 7.16 7.42 -0.59
N GLY A 84 5.84 7.44 -0.43
CA GLY A 84 4.92 8.24 -1.23
C GLY A 84 3.94 7.41 -2.06
N GLY A 85 3.36 8.06 -3.08
CA GLY A 85 2.46 7.45 -4.04
C GLY A 85 3.08 7.34 -5.43
N GLY A 86 2.24 7.16 -6.45
CA GLY A 86 2.71 6.74 -7.78
C GLY A 86 3.62 7.75 -8.50
N SER A 87 3.61 9.02 -8.08
CA SER A 87 4.49 10.05 -8.63
C SER A 87 5.81 10.15 -7.86
N GLU A 88 5.83 9.83 -6.57
CA GLU A 88 7.06 9.81 -5.76
C GLU A 88 7.83 8.48 -5.91
N THR A 89 7.18 7.39 -6.32
CA THR A 89 7.82 6.07 -6.49
C THR A 89 8.47 5.83 -7.87
N GLU A 90 8.45 6.81 -8.78
CA GLU A 90 9.06 6.71 -10.12
C GLU A 90 10.54 7.16 -10.17
N SER A 91 11.09 7.75 -9.11
CA SER A 91 12.47 8.27 -9.04
C SER A 91 13.51 7.26 -8.59
#